data_AF-A0A961SJN1-F1
#
_entry.id   AF-A0A961SJN1-F1
#
_cell.length_a   1.000
_cell.length_b   1.000
_cell.length_c   1.000
_cell.angle_alpha   90.00
_cell.angle_beta   90.00
_cell.angle_gamma   90.00
#
_symmetry.space_group_name_H-M   'P 1'
#
loop_
_entity.id
_entity.type
_entity.pdbx_description
1 polymer ?
#
loop_
_entity_poly.entity_id
_entity_poly.type
_entity_poly.pdbx_seq_one_letter_code
_entity_poly.pdbx_strand_id
1 'polypeptide(L)'
;MVPLLVLVSGCIEILFGVTAMLTPDMVVEGVGGAHADLATLSLIRLLGVATFGLGIGALLGRNWAAATGDYHMAYGLGSYAAISLAVYNILAAPVLLFGAIQTGSQGLWAGGLLHGVIALLFILALVRRR
;
A
#
# COMPACT_ATOMS: atom_id res chain seq x y z
N MET A 1 10.74 6.51 13.12
CA MET A 1 10.40 6.63 11.68
C MET A 1 9.59 5.44 11.18
N VAL A 2 10.12 4.20 11.21
CA VAL A 2 9.41 3.01 10.69
C VAL A 2 8.03 2.76 11.33
N PRO A 3 7.83 2.89 12.66
CA PRO A 3 6.49 2.73 13.25
C PRO A 3 5.43 3.67 12.67
N LEU A 4 5.83 4.90 12.33
CA LEU A 4 4.95 5.89 11.73
C LEU A 4 4.70 5.56 10.25
N LEU A 5 5.72 5.10 9.52
CA LEU A 5 5.56 4.66 8.13
C LEU A 5 4.62 3.47 8.01
N VAL A 6 4.75 2.48 8.90
CA VAL A 6 3.85 1.32 8.97
C VAL A 6 2.42 1.76 9.29
N LEU A 7 2.24 2.70 10.22
CA LEU A 7 0.92 3.27 10.53
C LEU A 7 0.31 3.98 9.32
N VAL A 8 1.03 4.92 8.71
CA VAL A 8 0.53 5.72 7.58
C VAL A 8 0.23 4.83 6.38
N SER A 9 1.18 3.97 5.99
CA SER A 9 0.98 3.05 4.86
C SER A 9 -0.15 2.08 5.15
N GLY A 10 -0.22 1.50 6.36
CA GLY A 10 -1.32 0.60 6.73
C GLY A 10 -2.70 1.27 6.68
N CYS A 11 -2.82 2.52 7.13
CA CYS A 11 -4.05 3.28 7.01
C CYS A 11 -4.44 3.55 5.55
N ILE A 12 -3.47 3.88 4.69
CA ILE A 12 -3.70 4.08 3.25
C ILE A 12 -4.23 2.78 2.62
N GLU A 13 -3.62 1.63 2.91
CA GLU A 13 -4.07 0.34 2.36
C GLU A 13 -5.46 -0.06 2.86
N ILE A 14 -5.80 0.25 4.12
CA ILE A 14 -7.17 0.04 4.64
C ILE A 14 -8.17 0.90 3.87
N LEU A 15 -7.88 2.19 3.70
CA LEU A 15 -8.79 3.11 3.02
C LEU A 15 -8.98 2.74 1.55
N PHE A 16 -7.88 2.42 0.85
CA PHE A 16 -7.95 1.92 -0.51
C PHE A 16 -8.73 0.60 -0.57
N GLY A 17 -8.44 -0.34 0.33
CA GLY A 17 -9.10 -1.64 0.39
C GLY A 17 -10.60 -1.53 0.61
N VAL A 18 -11.05 -0.71 1.56
CA VAL A 18 -12.49 -0.44 1.79
C VAL A 18 -13.13 0.18 0.54
N THR A 19 -12.48 1.16 -0.07
CA THR A 19 -12.99 1.81 -1.29
C THR A 19 -13.11 0.82 -2.44
N ALA A 20 -12.10 -0.01 -2.66
CA ALA A 20 -12.10 -1.01 -3.72
C ALA A 20 -13.13 -2.14 -3.49
N MET A 21 -13.40 -2.52 -2.25
CA MET A 21 -14.42 -3.53 -1.91
C MET A 21 -15.85 -3.00 -2.12
N LEU A 22 -16.13 -1.79 -1.62
CA LEU A 22 -17.49 -1.25 -1.56
C LEU A 22 -17.87 -0.50 -2.85
N THR A 23 -16.92 0.23 -3.42
CA THR A 23 -17.14 1.15 -4.54
C THR A 23 -16.01 1.03 -5.57
N PRO A 24 -15.83 -0.15 -6.22
CA PRO A 24 -14.75 -0.34 -7.19
C PRO A 24 -14.84 0.58 -8.41
N ASP A 25 -16.03 1.05 -8.77
CA ASP A 25 -16.21 2.04 -9.85
C ASP A 25 -15.48 3.36 -9.53
N MET A 26 -15.51 3.80 -8.27
CA MET A 26 -14.74 4.97 -7.83
C MET A 26 -13.23 4.75 -7.96
N VAL A 27 -12.75 3.51 -7.82
CA VAL A 27 -11.33 3.19 -8.04
C VAL A 27 -11.00 3.30 -9.52
N VAL A 28 -11.86 2.76 -10.40
CA VAL A 28 -11.69 2.88 -11.86
C VAL A 28 -11.66 4.35 -12.29
N GLU A 29 -12.63 5.14 -11.85
CA GLU A 29 -12.69 6.58 -12.12
C GLU A 29 -11.49 7.32 -11.53
N GLY A 30 -11.11 7.00 -10.29
CA GLY A 30 -9.97 7.59 -9.60
C GLY A 30 -8.64 7.32 -10.31
N VAL A 31 -8.52 6.20 -11.03
CA VAL A 31 -7.37 5.91 -11.91
C VAL A 31 -7.60 6.35 -13.35
N GLY A 32 -8.57 7.23 -13.63
CA GLY A 32 -8.82 7.80 -14.96
C GLY A 32 -9.45 6.83 -15.96
N GLY A 33 -10.00 5.71 -15.51
CA GLY A 33 -10.77 4.78 -16.33
C GLY A 33 -12.19 5.28 -16.54
N ALA A 34 -12.78 4.95 -17.70
CA ALA A 34 -14.13 5.38 -18.03
C ALA A 34 -15.19 4.40 -17.48
N HIS A 35 -15.08 3.11 -17.77
CA HIS A 35 -16.00 2.05 -17.32
C HIS A 35 -15.26 0.70 -17.29
N ALA A 36 -15.57 -0.15 -16.31
CA ALA A 36 -15.03 -1.50 -16.20
C ALA A 36 -16.15 -2.54 -16.24
N ASP A 37 -15.87 -3.71 -16.80
CA ASP A 37 -16.82 -4.82 -16.83
C ASP A 37 -16.94 -5.48 -15.44
N LEU A 38 -17.97 -6.32 -15.26
CA LEU A 38 -18.24 -6.97 -13.97
C LEU A 38 -17.07 -7.85 -13.49
N ALA A 39 -16.35 -8.48 -14.41
CA ALA A 39 -15.18 -9.29 -14.09
C ALA A 39 -14.06 -8.41 -13.50
N THR A 40 -13.73 -7.30 -14.15
CA THR A 40 -12.73 -6.33 -13.68
C THR A 40 -13.13 -5.74 -12.33
N LEU A 41 -14.39 -5.33 -12.15
CA LEU A 41 -14.88 -4.83 -10.87
C LEU A 41 -14.79 -5.88 -9.75
N SER A 42 -14.98 -7.16 -10.07
CA SER A 42 -14.81 -8.26 -9.11
C SER A 42 -13.34 -8.45 -8.71
N LEU A 43 -12.42 -8.33 -9.67
CA LEU A 43 -10.97 -8.36 -9.41
C LEU A 43 -10.52 -7.16 -8.57
N ILE A 44 -11.06 -5.96 -8.81
CA ILE A 44 -10.78 -4.77 -7.99
C ILE A 44 -11.25 -4.99 -6.56
N ARG A 45 -12.43 -5.59 -6.34
CA ARG A 45 -12.89 -5.96 -4.99
C ARG A 45 -11.97 -6.95 -4.30
N LEU A 46 -11.50 -7.96 -5.03
CA LEU A 46 -10.55 -8.94 -4.50
C LEU A 46 -9.20 -8.30 -4.14
N LEU A 47 -8.71 -7.38 -4.97
CA LEU A 47 -7.55 -6.54 -4.65
C LEU A 47 -7.83 -5.68 -3.41
N GLY A 48 -9.05 -5.19 -3.27
CA GLY A 48 -9.52 -4.46 -2.09
C GLY A 48 -9.44 -5.29 -0.80
N VAL A 49 -9.86 -6.55 -0.84
CA VAL A 49 -9.72 -7.48 0.30
C VAL A 49 -8.24 -7.68 0.66
N ALA A 50 -7.39 -7.88 -0.35
CA ALA A 50 -5.96 -8.08 -0.14
C ALA A 50 -5.28 -6.87 0.50
N THR A 51 -5.51 -5.67 -0.04
CA THR A 51 -4.95 -4.41 0.48
C THR A 51 -5.49 -4.06 1.86
N PHE A 52 -6.79 -4.26 2.11
CA PHE A 52 -7.37 -4.13 3.45
C PHE A 52 -6.69 -5.06 4.45
N GLY A 53 -6.52 -6.34 4.10
CA GLY A 53 -5.84 -7.32 4.94
C GLY A 53 -4.38 -6.95 5.24
N LEU A 54 -3.65 -6.45 4.24
CA LEU A 54 -2.28 -5.94 4.42
C LEU A 54 -2.25 -4.77 5.40
N GLY A 55 -3.16 -3.80 5.27
CA GLY A 55 -3.21 -2.65 6.15
C GLY A 55 -3.60 -3.02 7.59
N ILE A 56 -4.60 -3.88 7.79
CA ILE A 56 -4.97 -4.39 9.13
C ILE A 56 -3.81 -5.18 9.74
N GLY A 57 -3.19 -6.09 8.98
CA GLY A 57 -2.04 -6.86 9.44
C GLY A 57 -0.87 -5.96 9.86
N ALA A 58 -0.63 -4.87 9.13
CA ALA A 58 0.37 -3.88 9.48
C ALA A 58 0.06 -3.17 10.81
N LEU A 59 -1.19 -2.77 11.03
CA LEU A 59 -1.61 -2.11 12.28
C LEU A 59 -1.59 -3.06 13.48
N LEU A 60 -2.02 -4.31 13.30
CA LEU A 60 -1.97 -5.34 14.34
C LEU A 60 -0.52 -5.67 14.71
N GLY A 61 0.35 -5.89 13.71
CA GLY A 61 1.77 -6.11 13.94
C GLY A 61 2.41 -4.95 14.71
N ARG A 62 2.07 -3.71 14.33
CA ARG A 62 2.45 -2.50 15.05
C ARG A 62 1.98 -2.54 16.52
N ASN A 63 0.70 -2.75 16.77
CA ASN A 63 0.18 -2.69 18.14
C ASN A 63 0.74 -3.80 19.03
N TRP A 64 0.93 -5.00 18.48
CA TRP A 64 1.59 -6.12 19.16
C TRP A 64 3.02 -5.77 19.56
N ALA A 65 3.80 -5.15 18.65
CA ALA A 65 5.15 -4.66 18.92
C ALA A 65 5.25 -3.72 20.12
N ALA A 66 4.30 -2.77 20.20
CA ALA A 66 4.28 -1.78 21.26
C ALA A 66 3.95 -2.43 22.60
N ALA A 67 3.04 -3.40 22.59
CA ALA A 67 2.62 -4.12 23.79
C ALA A 67 3.70 -5.04 24.35
N THR A 68 4.53 -5.66 23.50
CA THR A 68 5.58 -6.61 23.93
C THR A 68 6.92 -5.94 24.22
N GLY A 69 7.09 -4.66 23.89
CA GLY A 69 8.37 -3.96 24.00
C GLY A 69 9.41 -4.38 22.96
N ASP A 70 9.06 -5.26 22.02
CA ASP A 70 9.94 -5.73 20.95
C ASP A 70 9.83 -4.84 19.70
N TYR A 71 10.32 -3.62 19.84
CA TYR A 71 10.30 -2.62 18.77
C TYR A 71 11.16 -3.03 17.56
N HIS A 72 12.12 -3.95 17.73
CA HIS A 72 12.96 -4.44 16.65
C HIS A 72 12.23 -5.45 15.76
N MET A 73 11.46 -6.36 16.37
CA MET A 73 10.84 -7.48 15.66
C MET A 73 9.52 -7.10 14.98
N ALA A 74 8.87 -6.01 15.40
CA ALA A 74 7.57 -5.63 14.83
C ALA A 74 7.48 -4.21 14.24
N TYR A 75 8.53 -3.38 14.37
CA TYR A 75 8.72 -2.16 13.57
C TYR A 75 10.06 -2.07 12.86
N GLY A 76 10.94 -3.04 13.05
CA GLY A 76 12.15 -3.10 12.25
C GLY A 76 11.85 -3.57 10.84
N LEU A 77 12.80 -3.34 9.93
CA LEU A 77 12.85 -4.03 8.65
C LEU A 77 13.16 -5.53 8.77
N GLY A 78 13.14 -6.09 9.99
CA GLY A 78 13.05 -7.53 10.27
C GLY A 78 11.62 -8.00 10.58
N SER A 79 10.65 -7.08 10.68
CA SER A 79 9.24 -7.41 10.89
C SER A 79 8.54 -7.75 9.58
N TYR A 80 7.74 -8.81 9.58
CA TYR A 80 6.96 -9.19 8.40
C TYR A 80 6.06 -8.03 7.93
N ALA A 81 5.46 -7.25 8.85
CA ALA A 81 4.63 -6.11 8.50
C ALA A 81 5.38 -5.01 7.73
N ALA A 82 6.52 -4.53 8.23
CA ALA A 82 7.28 -3.47 7.57
C ALA A 82 7.91 -3.95 6.25
N ILE A 83 8.40 -5.20 6.21
CA ILE A 83 8.96 -5.78 4.98
C ILE A 83 7.87 -5.92 3.92
N SER A 84 6.71 -6.49 4.27
CA SER A 84 5.61 -6.68 3.32
C SER A 84 5.13 -5.36 2.75
N LEU A 85 4.97 -4.32 3.58
CA LEU A 85 4.59 -2.98 3.10
C LEU A 85 5.69 -2.34 2.24
N ALA A 86 6.96 -2.47 2.62
CA ALA A 86 8.07 -1.94 1.84
C ALA A 86 8.13 -2.62 0.46
N VAL A 87 8.07 -3.96 0.42
CA VAL A 87 8.07 -4.73 -0.84
C VAL A 87 6.86 -4.36 -1.69
N TYR A 88 5.66 -4.29 -1.10
CA TYR A 88 4.46 -3.88 -1.82
C TYR A 88 4.63 -2.51 -2.47
N ASN A 89 5.08 -1.49 -1.73
CA ASN A 89 5.27 -0.14 -2.28
C ASN A 89 6.38 -0.07 -3.34
N ILE A 90 7.48 -0.81 -3.14
CA ILE A 90 8.60 -0.89 -4.11
C ILE A 90 8.14 -1.49 -5.44
N LEU A 91 7.24 -2.48 -5.41
CA LEU A 91 6.71 -3.12 -6.62
C LEU A 91 5.54 -2.36 -7.22
N ALA A 92 4.64 -1.82 -6.39
CA ALA A 92 3.47 -1.08 -6.84
C ALA A 92 3.86 0.20 -7.60
N ALA A 93 4.87 0.94 -7.12
CA ALA A 93 5.31 2.18 -7.74
C ALA A 93 5.67 2.02 -9.24
N PRO A 94 6.62 1.17 -9.66
CA PRO A 94 6.95 1.00 -11.07
C PRO A 94 5.77 0.44 -11.86
N VAL A 95 5.01 -0.52 -11.32
CA VAL A 95 3.84 -1.09 -12.03
C VAL A 95 2.81 -0.02 -12.37
N LEU A 96 2.49 0.87 -11.42
CA LEU A 96 1.55 1.96 -11.64
C LEU A 96 2.11 3.02 -12.59
N LEU A 97 3.40 3.37 -12.47
CA LEU A 97 4.03 4.33 -13.38
C LEU A 97 4.10 3.81 -14.81
N PHE A 98 4.41 2.53 -15.01
CA PHE A 98 4.35 1.90 -16.34
C PHE A 98 2.92 1.93 -16.90
N GLY A 99 1.92 1.59 -16.09
CA GLY A 99 0.51 1.71 -16.48
C GLY A 99 0.14 3.16 -16.85
N ALA A 100 0.63 4.15 -16.09
CA ALA A 100 0.40 5.56 -16.37
C ALA A 100 1.01 6.01 -17.70
N ILE A 101 2.21 5.53 -18.03
CA ILE A 101 2.87 5.79 -19.32
C ILE A 101 2.06 5.20 -20.48
N GLN A 102 1.54 3.98 -20.32
CA GLN A 102 0.79 3.29 -21.38
C GLN A 102 -0.59 3.89 -21.64
N THR A 103 -1.23 4.43 -20.60
CA THR A 103 -2.63 4.87 -20.65
C THR A 103 -2.80 6.38 -20.65
N GLY A 104 -1.77 7.14 -20.29
CA GLY A 104 -1.87 8.59 -20.05
C GLY A 104 -2.63 8.96 -18.76
N SER A 105 -2.97 7.99 -17.91
CA SER A 105 -3.79 8.22 -16.71
C SER A 105 -3.07 9.04 -15.64
N GLN A 106 -3.66 10.18 -15.28
CA GLN A 106 -3.19 11.02 -14.17
C GLN A 106 -3.37 10.36 -12.80
N GLY A 107 -4.41 9.55 -12.62
CA GLY A 107 -4.64 8.83 -11.37
C GLY A 107 -3.58 7.76 -11.11
N LEU A 108 -3.12 7.06 -12.16
CA LEU A 108 -2.01 6.11 -12.05
C LEU A 108 -0.67 6.81 -11.78
N TRP A 109 -0.44 8.01 -12.34
CA TRP A 109 0.72 8.84 -11.98
C TRP A 109 0.72 9.17 -10.48
N ALA A 110 -0.40 9.67 -9.95
CA ALA A 110 -0.52 10.02 -8.55
C ALA A 110 -0.31 8.82 -7.62
N GLY A 111 -0.93 7.67 -7.93
CA GLY A 111 -0.74 6.43 -7.18
C GLY A 111 0.72 5.94 -7.23
N GLY A 112 1.32 5.91 -8.43
CA GLY A 112 2.72 5.50 -8.61
C GLY A 112 3.70 6.38 -7.82
N LEU A 113 3.49 7.70 -7.81
CA LEU A 113 4.29 8.62 -7.01
C LEU A 113 4.12 8.40 -5.51
N LEU A 114 2.88 8.22 -5.03
CA LEU A 114 2.60 7.95 -3.62
C LEU A 114 3.35 6.70 -3.13
N HIS A 115 3.20 5.58 -3.84
CA HIS A 115 3.90 4.34 -3.52
C HIS A 115 5.43 4.51 -3.63
N GLY A 116 5.90 5.28 -4.62
CA GLY A 116 7.32 5.59 -4.78
C GLY A 116 7.91 6.35 -3.59
N VAL A 117 7.21 7.37 -3.10
CA VAL A 117 7.63 8.12 -1.90
C VAL A 117 7.67 7.21 -0.68
N ILE A 118 6.63 6.41 -0.45
CA ILE A 118 6.58 5.47 0.69
C ILE A 118 7.72 4.45 0.60
N ALA A 119 7.96 3.88 -0.59
CA ALA A 119 9.06 2.97 -0.86
C ALA A 119 10.42 3.60 -0.53
N LEU A 120 10.68 4.82 -0.99
CA LEU A 120 11.91 5.56 -0.70
C LEU A 120 12.07 5.83 0.80
N LEU A 121 10.99 6.14 1.51
CA LEU A 121 11.03 6.33 2.97
C LEU A 121 11.37 5.03 3.71
N PHE A 122 10.86 3.88 3.27
CA PHE A 122 11.25 2.56 3.80
C PHE A 122 12.72 2.24 3.51
N ILE A 123 13.21 2.49 2.29
CA ILE A 123 14.62 2.30 1.91
C ILE A 123 15.53 3.22 2.75
N LEU A 124 15.16 4.50 2.91
CA LEU A 124 15.90 5.45 3.73
C LEU A 124 15.97 4.98 5.19
N ALA A 125 14.86 4.44 5.71
CA ALA A 125 14.84 3.86 7.05
C ALA A 125 15.77 2.66 7.19
N LEU A 126 15.93 1.85 6.14
CA LEU A 126 16.84 0.71 6.10
C LEU A 126 18.29 1.15 6.09
N VAL A 127 18.63 2.10 5.22
CA VAL A 127 20.00 2.61 5.08
C VAL A 127 20.45 3.28 6.38
N ARG A 128 19.61 4.11 7.01
CA ARG A 128 19.94 4.82 8.27
C ARG A 128 20.01 3.92 9.51
N ARG A 129 19.63 2.65 9.40
CA ARG A 129 19.71 1.67 10.49
C ARG A 129 21.07 0.96 10.58
N ARG A 130 21.90 1.12 9.55
CA ARG A 130 23.31 0.70 9.53
C ARG A 130 24.17 1.82 10.11
#